data_AF-A0A7S3ASQ8-F1
#
_entry.id   AF-A0A7S3ASQ8-F1
#
_cell.length_a   1.000
_cell.length_b   1.000
_cell.length_c   1.000
_cell.angle_alpha   90.00
_cell.angle_beta   90.00
_cell.angle_gamma   90.00
#
_symmetry.space_group_name_H-M   'P 1'
#
loop_
_entity.id
_entity.type
_entity.pdbx_description
1 polymer ?
#
loop_
_entity_poly.entity_id
_entity_poly.type
_entity_poly.pdbx_seq_one_letter_code
_entity_poly.pdbx_strand_id
1 'polypeptide(L)'
;AAQAALRAAEATLASLYGAELVPRMRAAFTSAKEARSGLAQRLRHAFMAGAPFTIMHAGHSATAAHGNHFNASAVHWTHTLLAPTLAAGGVRLVSRNHAMGGLGSDHRASSFATSYGDDI
;
A
#
# COMPACT_ATOMS: atom_id res chain seq x y z
N ALA A 1 -5.60 -4.72 26.49
CA ALA A 1 -6.53 -4.74 25.33
C ALA A 1 -5.80 -5.09 24.01
N ALA A 2 -4.82 -4.30 23.55
CA ALA A 2 -4.16 -4.52 22.25
C ALA A 2 -3.42 -5.88 22.12
N GLN A 3 -2.76 -6.36 23.16
CA GLN A 3 -2.08 -7.67 23.16
C GLN A 3 -3.05 -8.85 23.07
N ALA A 4 -4.25 -8.73 23.64
CA ALA A 4 -5.28 -9.77 23.55
C ALA A 4 -5.87 -9.83 22.14
N ALA A 5 -6.12 -8.68 21.51
CA ALA A 5 -6.56 -8.59 20.12
C ALA A 5 -5.51 -9.16 19.15
N LEU A 6 -4.23 -8.90 19.41
CA LEU A 6 -3.13 -9.47 18.62
C LEU A 6 -3.09 -10.99 18.72
N ARG A 7 -3.19 -11.56 19.93
CA ARG A 7 -3.23 -13.02 20.15
C ARG A 7 -4.42 -13.68 19.46
N ALA A 8 -5.59 -13.05 19.49
CA ALA A 8 -6.79 -13.54 18.81
C ALA A 8 -6.64 -13.50 17.28
N ALA A 9 -6.06 -12.43 16.74
CA ALA A 9 -5.75 -12.33 15.31
C ALA A 9 -4.75 -13.41 14.88
N GLU A 10 -3.73 -13.69 15.69
CA GLU A 10 -2.75 -14.75 15.42
C GLU A 10 -3.36 -16.15 15.43
N ALA A 11 -4.22 -16.44 16.41
CA ALA A 11 -4.96 -17.70 16.43
C ALA A 11 -5.85 -17.87 15.19
N THR A 12 -6.49 -16.77 14.76
CA THR A 12 -7.30 -16.74 13.53
C THR A 12 -6.44 -16.99 12.29
N LEU A 13 -5.30 -16.30 12.15
CA LEU A 13 -4.37 -16.47 11.04
C LEU A 13 -3.78 -17.89 11.02
N ALA A 14 -3.43 -18.46 12.17
CA ALA A 14 -2.94 -19.83 12.28
C ALA A 14 -4.00 -20.84 11.82
N SER A 15 -5.28 -20.62 12.13
CA SER A 15 -6.38 -21.50 11.71
C SER A 15 -6.64 -21.45 10.21
N LEU A 16 -6.42 -20.29 9.57
CA LEU A 16 -6.72 -20.07 8.16
C LEU A 16 -5.54 -20.45 7.24
N TYR A 17 -4.31 -20.19 7.67
CA TYR A 17 -3.11 -20.26 6.82
C TYR A 17 -2.03 -21.19 7.37
N GLY A 18 -2.23 -21.81 8.54
CA GLY A 18 -1.24 -22.63 9.22
C GLY A 18 -0.30 -21.82 10.11
N ALA A 19 0.08 -22.40 11.26
CA ALA A 19 0.89 -21.73 12.27
C ALA A 19 2.26 -21.26 11.74
N GLU A 20 2.84 -22.00 10.79
CA GLU A 20 4.12 -21.73 10.15
C GLU A 20 4.15 -20.41 9.36
N LEU A 21 2.98 -19.95 8.87
CA LEU A 21 2.85 -18.74 8.06
C LEU A 21 2.63 -17.48 8.90
N VAL A 22 2.18 -17.62 10.15
CA VAL A 22 1.88 -16.49 11.05
C VAL A 22 3.10 -15.57 11.28
N PRO A 23 4.32 -16.08 11.53
CA PRO A 23 5.50 -15.22 11.67
C PRO A 23 5.82 -14.43 10.40
N ARG A 24 5.62 -15.04 9.21
CA ARG A 24 5.86 -14.39 7.91
C ARG A 24 4.82 -13.32 7.63
N MET A 25 3.55 -13.58 7.96
CA MET A 25 2.48 -12.60 7.87
C MET A 25 2.68 -11.44 8.85
N ARG A 26 3.12 -11.71 10.09
CA ARG A 26 3.47 -10.68 11.07
C ARG A 26 4.60 -9.79 10.57
N ALA A 27 5.64 -10.38 9.96
CA ALA A 27 6.72 -9.61 9.33
C ALA A 27 6.22 -8.77 8.14
N ALA A 28 5.18 -9.22 7.43
CA ALA A 28 4.55 -8.46 6.36
C ALA A 28 3.68 -7.29 6.87
N PHE A 29 3.25 -7.31 8.14
CA PHE A 29 2.49 -6.22 8.76
C PHE A 29 3.41 -5.29 9.56
N THR A 30 3.93 -4.28 8.88
CA THR A 30 4.67 -3.19 9.51
C THR A 30 3.80 -2.40 10.48
N SER A 31 4.31 -2.05 11.66
CA SER A 31 3.56 -1.18 12.58
C SER A 31 3.33 0.20 11.97
N ALA A 32 2.28 0.92 12.41
CA ALA A 32 2.03 2.27 11.94
C ALA A 32 3.22 3.22 12.15
N LYS A 33 4.05 2.99 13.17
CA LYS A 33 5.26 3.78 13.44
C LYS A 33 6.36 3.50 12.40
N GLU A 34 6.65 2.23 12.15
CA GLU A 34 7.66 1.80 11.18
C GLU A 34 7.25 2.19 9.75
N ALA A 35 5.97 2.03 9.40
CA ALA A 35 5.44 2.41 8.09
C ALA A 35 5.60 3.91 7.83
N ARG A 36 5.32 4.75 8.84
CA ARG A 36 5.56 6.20 8.75
C ARG A 36 7.05 6.54 8.59
N SER A 37 7.93 5.83 9.30
CA SER A 37 9.37 6.04 9.20
C SER A 37 9.90 5.70 7.79
N GLY A 38 9.48 4.55 7.25
CA GLY A 38 9.85 4.14 5.88
C GLY A 38 9.32 5.13 4.83
N LEU A 39 8.07 5.57 4.97
CA LEU A 39 7.49 6.58 4.09
C LEU A 39 8.28 7.90 4.13
N ALA A 40 8.61 8.40 5.31
CA ALA A 40 9.38 9.63 5.47
C ALA A 40 10.78 9.52 4.83
N GLN A 41 11.43 8.37 4.97
CA GLN A 41 12.73 8.11 4.34
C GLN A 41 12.63 8.10 2.81
N ARG A 42 11.64 7.41 2.23
CA ARG A 42 11.43 7.37 0.77
C ARG A 42 11.07 8.75 0.20
N LEU A 43 10.25 9.53 0.91
CA LEU A 43 9.95 10.91 0.53
C LEU A 43 11.20 11.79 0.57
N ARG A 44 11.98 11.72 1.65
CA ARG A 44 13.24 12.47 1.74
C ARG A 44 14.18 12.12 0.59
N HIS A 45 14.32 10.83 0.28
CA HIS A 45 15.13 10.38 -0.84
C HIS A 45 14.64 10.98 -2.16
N ALA A 46 13.33 10.95 -2.44
CA ALA A 46 12.76 11.55 -3.64
C ALA A 46 13.09 13.04 -3.77
N PHE A 47 12.97 13.81 -2.69
CA PHE A 47 13.33 15.24 -2.67
C PHE A 47 14.83 15.48 -2.90
N MET A 48 15.70 14.70 -2.26
CA MET A 48 17.14 14.88 -2.36
C MET A 48 17.71 14.44 -3.71
N ALA A 49 17.17 13.36 -4.28
CA ALA A 49 17.63 12.80 -5.55
C ALA A 49 16.92 13.38 -6.78
N GLY A 50 15.89 14.22 -6.60
CA GLY A 50 15.00 14.64 -7.71
C GLY A 50 14.28 13.46 -8.37
N ALA A 51 14.12 12.35 -7.65
CA ALA A 51 13.54 11.13 -8.19
C ALA A 51 12.01 11.19 -8.15
N PRO A 52 11.31 10.58 -9.13
CA PRO A 52 9.86 10.45 -9.07
C PRO A 52 9.42 9.68 -7.82
N PHE A 53 8.37 10.16 -7.16
CA PHE A 53 7.74 9.43 -6.07
C PHE A 53 6.53 8.66 -6.60
N THR A 54 6.52 7.34 -6.45
CA THR A 54 5.43 6.50 -6.95
C THR A 54 4.52 6.05 -5.81
N ILE A 55 3.22 6.29 -5.96
CA ILE A 55 2.17 5.74 -5.08
C ILE A 55 1.40 4.69 -5.85
N MET A 56 1.28 3.51 -5.23
CA MET A 56 0.49 2.41 -5.77
C MET A 56 -0.79 2.23 -4.97
N HIS A 57 -1.92 2.22 -5.67
CA HIS A 57 -3.21 1.93 -5.08
C HIS A 57 -3.58 0.48 -5.35
N ALA A 58 -3.57 -0.31 -4.29
CA ALA A 58 -4.07 -1.68 -4.29
C ALA A 58 -5.33 -1.74 -3.43
N GLY A 59 -6.40 -2.32 -3.97
CA GLY A 59 -7.61 -2.65 -3.23
C GLY A 59 -8.65 -3.38 -4.08
N HIS A 60 -9.88 -3.44 -3.57
CA HIS A 60 -11.00 -4.07 -4.25
C HIS A 60 -11.71 -3.08 -5.21
N SER A 61 -12.97 -3.36 -5.53
CA SER A 61 -13.84 -2.55 -6.40
C SER A 61 -13.89 -1.07 -6.00
N ALA A 62 -13.91 -0.77 -4.70
CA ALA A 62 -13.92 0.60 -4.19
C ALA A 62 -12.67 1.40 -4.59
N THR A 63 -11.47 0.81 -4.43
CA THR A 63 -10.21 1.43 -4.86
C THR A 63 -10.07 1.46 -6.38
N ALA A 64 -10.63 0.45 -7.07
CA ALA A 64 -10.71 0.40 -8.53
C ALA A 64 -11.68 1.42 -9.11
N ALA A 65 -12.50 2.05 -8.26
CA ALA A 65 -13.50 3.04 -8.62
C ALA A 65 -14.63 2.49 -9.52
N HIS A 66 -15.06 1.25 -9.27
CA HIS A 66 -16.24 0.70 -9.96
C HIS A 66 -17.47 1.55 -9.63
N GLY A 67 -18.15 2.04 -10.67
CA GLY A 67 -19.34 2.88 -10.53
C GLY A 67 -19.05 4.36 -10.27
N ASN A 68 -17.79 4.79 -10.17
CA ASN A 68 -17.47 6.21 -10.09
C ASN A 68 -17.49 6.85 -11.47
N HIS A 69 -17.87 8.13 -11.52
CA HIS A 69 -17.66 8.97 -12.70
C HIS A 69 -16.17 9.29 -12.90
N PHE A 70 -15.81 9.78 -14.09
CA PHE A 70 -14.46 10.24 -14.38
C PHE A 70 -13.99 11.25 -13.32
N ASN A 71 -12.73 11.14 -12.89
CA ASN A 71 -12.11 12.01 -11.90
C ASN A 71 -12.79 12.03 -10.51
N ALA A 72 -13.70 11.09 -10.22
CA ALA A 72 -14.36 10.99 -8.92
C ALA A 72 -13.77 9.90 -8.01
N SER A 73 -12.73 9.19 -8.44
CA SER A 73 -12.14 8.11 -7.64
C SER A 73 -11.25 8.65 -6.53
N ALA A 74 -11.19 7.93 -5.40
CA ALA A 74 -10.25 8.25 -4.32
C ALA A 74 -8.79 8.28 -4.81
N VAL A 75 -8.44 7.41 -5.78
CA VAL A 75 -7.13 7.38 -6.43
C VAL A 75 -6.88 8.69 -7.19
N HIS A 76 -7.85 9.15 -7.98
CA HIS A 76 -7.75 10.42 -8.69
C HIS A 76 -7.55 11.58 -7.71
N TRP A 77 -8.40 11.69 -6.69
CA TRP A 77 -8.27 12.75 -5.69
C TRP A 77 -6.97 12.71 -4.91
N THR A 78 -6.46 11.51 -4.60
CA THR A 78 -5.13 11.36 -3.97
C THR A 78 -4.05 11.95 -4.87
N HIS A 79 -4.08 11.68 -6.17
CA HIS A 79 -3.13 12.26 -7.11
C HIS A 79 -3.30 13.78 -7.21
N THR A 80 -4.52 14.25 -7.45
CA THR A 80 -4.83 15.67 -7.68
C THR A 80 -4.44 16.54 -6.49
N LEU A 81 -4.57 16.04 -5.25
CA LEU A 81 -4.20 16.78 -4.05
C LEU A 81 -2.69 16.76 -3.78
N LEU A 82 -2.01 15.63 -4.03
CA LEU A 82 -0.60 15.47 -3.67
C LEU A 82 0.36 15.92 -4.77
N ALA A 83 -0.01 15.77 -6.04
CA ALA A 83 0.88 16.08 -7.17
C ALA A 83 1.39 17.53 -7.15
N PRO A 84 0.55 18.57 -6.92
CA PRO A 84 1.03 19.96 -6.87
C PRO A 84 2.00 20.19 -5.70
N THR A 85 1.70 19.62 -4.54
CA THR A 85 2.52 19.75 -3.32
C THR A 85 3.89 19.14 -3.50
N LEU A 86 3.97 17.95 -4.11
CA LEU A 86 5.24 17.29 -4.39
C LEU A 86 6.01 18.01 -5.52
N ALA A 87 5.30 18.45 -6.56
CA ALA A 87 5.91 19.19 -7.67
C ALA A 87 6.53 20.52 -7.22
N ALA A 88 5.92 21.21 -6.26
CA ALA A 88 6.47 22.43 -5.67
C ALA A 88 7.85 22.22 -5.00
N GLY A 89 8.11 21.01 -4.51
CA GLY A 89 9.43 20.63 -3.99
C GLY A 89 10.30 19.85 -5.00
N GLY A 90 9.97 19.88 -6.30
CA GLY A 90 10.76 19.26 -7.36
C GLY A 90 10.55 17.75 -7.54
N VAL A 91 9.53 17.16 -6.91
CA VAL A 91 9.24 15.73 -6.98
C VAL A 91 8.04 15.47 -7.89
N ARG A 92 8.23 14.68 -8.95
CA ARG A 92 7.12 14.21 -9.79
C ARG A 92 6.37 13.06 -9.11
N LEU A 93 5.09 13.24 -8.83
CA LEU A 93 4.22 12.17 -8.36
C LEU A 93 3.79 11.27 -9.54
N VAL A 94 3.91 9.96 -9.35
CA VAL A 94 3.35 8.93 -10.24
C VAL A 94 2.33 8.12 -9.45
N SER A 95 1.06 8.17 -9.85
CA SER A 95 0.00 7.37 -9.21
C SER A 95 -0.38 6.21 -10.13
N ARG A 96 -0.33 4.98 -9.60
CA ARG A 96 -0.74 3.77 -10.32
C ARG A 96 -1.91 3.11 -9.62
N ASN A 97 -3.01 2.91 -10.34
CA ASN A 97 -4.15 2.14 -9.83
C ASN A 97 -4.05 0.69 -10.31
N HIS A 98 -3.78 -0.22 -9.39
CA HIS A 98 -3.78 -1.66 -9.65
C HIS A 98 -4.96 -2.36 -8.98
N ALA A 99 -5.93 -1.59 -8.48
CA ALA A 99 -7.13 -2.13 -7.88
C ALA A 99 -7.98 -2.91 -8.91
N MET A 100 -8.69 -3.93 -8.45
CA MET A 100 -9.41 -4.94 -9.21
C MET A 100 -10.61 -5.35 -8.36
N GLY A 101 -11.79 -5.32 -8.95
CA GLY A 101 -13.01 -5.77 -8.29
C GLY A 101 -13.07 -7.30 -8.25
N GLY A 102 -13.72 -7.84 -7.21
CA GLY A 102 -14.07 -9.26 -7.15
C GLY A 102 -12.92 -10.25 -6.89
N LEU A 103 -11.71 -9.78 -6.61
CA LEU A 103 -10.54 -10.64 -6.35
C LEU A 103 -9.99 -10.44 -4.94
N GLY A 104 -9.74 -11.54 -4.24
CA GLY A 104 -9.14 -11.55 -2.91
C GLY A 104 -7.73 -10.94 -2.86
N SER A 105 -7.29 -10.58 -1.66
CA SER A 105 -5.99 -9.94 -1.42
C SER A 105 -4.80 -10.85 -1.78
N ASP A 106 -5.00 -12.16 -1.72
CA ASP A 106 -4.06 -13.24 -2.05
C ASP A 106 -3.67 -13.25 -3.53
N HIS A 107 -4.64 -13.09 -4.44
CA HIS A 107 -4.40 -12.98 -5.89
C HIS A 107 -3.49 -11.82 -6.25
N ARG A 108 -3.50 -10.78 -5.42
CA ARG A 108 -2.67 -9.58 -5.57
C ARG A 108 -1.31 -9.75 -4.94
N ALA A 109 -1.25 -10.29 -3.73
CA ALA A 109 -0.03 -10.49 -2.95
C ALA A 109 1.06 -11.26 -3.74
N SER A 110 0.66 -12.29 -4.50
CA SER A 110 1.56 -13.17 -5.24
C SER A 110 2.34 -12.50 -6.37
N SER A 111 1.87 -11.34 -6.86
CA SER A 111 2.44 -10.70 -8.05
C SER A 111 3.11 -9.35 -7.76
N PHE A 112 3.12 -8.84 -6.52
CA PHE A 112 3.69 -7.52 -6.24
C PHE A 112 5.21 -7.49 -6.39
N ALA A 113 5.91 -8.47 -5.79
CA ALA A 113 7.38 -8.53 -5.87
C ALA A 113 7.87 -8.59 -7.32
N THR A 114 7.25 -9.42 -8.15
CA THR A 114 7.60 -9.58 -9.57
C THR A 114 7.16 -8.40 -10.44
N SER A 115 6.01 -7.77 -10.14
CA SER A 115 5.50 -6.65 -10.95
C SER A 115 6.14 -5.31 -10.60
N TYR A 116 6.66 -5.16 -9.38
CA TYR A 116 7.08 -3.86 -8.85
C TYR A 116 8.49 -3.84 -8.26
N GLY A 117 9.18 -4.98 -8.23
CA GLY A 117 10.52 -5.15 -7.66
C GLY A 117 10.48 -5.52 -6.18
N ASP A 118 11.45 -6.32 -5.75
CA ASP A 118 11.66 -6.66 -4.33
C ASP A 118 12.19 -5.46 -3.50
N ASP A 119 12.61 -4.38 -4.16
CA ASP A 119 13.22 -3.20 -3.54
C ASP A 119 12.21 -2.14 -3.08
N ILE A 120 10.98 -2.53 -2.73
CA ILE A 120 10.03 -1.64 -2.04
C ILE A 120 10.29 -1.69 -0.53
#